data_AF-A0A8S4R808-F1
#
_entry.id   AF-A0A8S4R808-F1
#
_cell.length_a   1.000
_cell.length_b   1.000
_cell.length_c   1.000
_cell.angle_alpha   90.00
_cell.angle_beta   90.00
_cell.angle_gamma   90.00
#
_symmetry.space_group_name_H-M   'P 1'
#
loop_
_entity.id
_entity.type
_entity.pdbx_description
1 polymer ?
#
loop_
_entity_poly.entity_id
_entity_poly.type
_entity_poly.pdbx_seq_one_letter_code
_entity_poly.pdbx_strand_id
1 'polypeptide(L)'
;MMNMADRYASRVGARAWRMTSLPPPPASGGQHRLPLWKGRVYINRNIQISQNLTDHQDKIKAWSQKSLHGRHRYDLQQQHVDMVASNAWLKRGDLFPETEGFMLTIQDQVIDTKNYQKFIIRRPNISDTCRHCHSSPETIQHITGACKSIAQTDYKHRHDQVPAIIHQNLAFQYKLISEKVPCYKYQPQSV
;
A
#
# COMPACT_ATOMS: atom_id res chain seq x y z
N MET A 1 -0.23 0.96 -25.88
CA MET A 1 0.64 0.33 -24.84
C MET A 1 -0.03 0.50 -23.48
N MET A 2 -0.38 -0.59 -22.79
CA MET A 2 -1.04 -0.55 -21.48
C MET A 2 -0.08 -0.09 -20.37
N ASN A 3 -0.53 0.86 -19.57
CA ASN A 3 0.11 1.33 -18.34
C ASN A 3 0.16 0.18 -17.31
N MET A 4 1.20 0.11 -16.48
CA MET A 4 1.37 -0.94 -15.46
C MET A 4 0.22 -0.96 -14.42
N ALA A 5 -0.45 0.17 -14.19
CA ALA A 5 -1.70 0.28 -13.40
C ALA A 5 -2.87 -0.49 -14.05
N ASP A 6 -2.94 -0.52 -15.39
CA ASP A 6 -3.92 -1.31 -16.14
C ASP A 6 -3.61 -2.82 -16.03
N ARG A 7 -2.32 -3.18 -16.00
CA ARG A 7 -1.87 -4.56 -15.74
C ARG A 7 -2.15 -5.01 -14.31
N TYR A 8 -2.08 -4.09 -13.34
CA TYR A 8 -2.44 -4.33 -11.94
C TYR A 8 -3.94 -4.64 -11.80
N ALA A 9 -4.83 -3.83 -12.39
CA ALA A 9 -6.27 -4.08 -12.38
C ALA A 9 -6.63 -5.47 -12.97
N SER A 10 -5.95 -5.87 -14.06
CA SER A 10 -6.14 -7.18 -14.68
C SER A 10 -5.66 -8.37 -13.83
N ARG A 11 -4.66 -8.19 -12.96
CA ARG A 11 -4.08 -9.25 -12.11
C ARG A 11 -4.73 -9.33 -10.73
N VAL A 12 -5.11 -8.20 -10.14
CA VAL A 12 -5.73 -8.11 -8.80
C VAL A 12 -7.21 -8.47 -8.84
N GLY A 13 -7.91 -8.15 -9.94
CA GLY A 13 -9.29 -8.59 -10.18
C GLY A 13 -9.47 -10.12 -10.09
N ALA A 14 -8.45 -10.89 -10.50
CA ALA A 14 -8.46 -12.36 -10.46
C ALA A 14 -8.11 -12.97 -9.09
N ARG A 15 -7.46 -12.21 -8.19
CA ARG A 15 -7.09 -12.67 -6.84
C ARG A 15 -8.11 -12.26 -5.77
N ALA A 16 -8.74 -11.10 -5.91
CA ALA A 16 -9.69 -10.58 -4.92
C ALA A 16 -11.03 -11.36 -4.85
N TRP A 17 -11.39 -12.11 -5.90
CA TRP A 17 -12.60 -12.97 -5.90
C TRP A 17 -12.48 -14.24 -5.04
N ARG A 18 -11.32 -14.49 -4.42
CA ARG A 18 -10.99 -15.80 -3.83
C ARG A 18 -11.07 -15.87 -2.30
N MET A 19 -11.60 -14.84 -1.61
CA MET A 19 -11.62 -14.80 -0.14
C MET A 19 -13.01 -14.80 0.52
N THR A 20 -14.11 -14.70 -0.23
CA THR A 20 -15.46 -14.50 0.37
C THR A 20 -16.32 -15.75 0.49
N SER A 21 -15.81 -16.97 0.28
CA SER A 21 -16.65 -18.17 0.26
C SER A 21 -16.00 -19.46 0.80
N LEU A 22 -15.28 -19.38 1.92
CA LEU A 22 -14.88 -20.58 2.67
C LEU A 22 -15.74 -20.72 3.94
N PRO A 23 -16.42 -21.86 4.17
CA PRO A 23 -17.08 -22.13 5.45
C PRO A 23 -16.03 -22.33 6.57
N PRO A 24 -16.36 -22.00 7.83
CA PRO A 24 -15.42 -22.12 8.94
C PRO A 24 -15.09 -23.61 9.25
N PRO A 25 -13.83 -23.93 9.63
CA PRO A 25 -13.45 -25.28 10.01
C PRO A 25 -13.97 -25.66 11.40
N PRO A 26 -14.22 -26.96 11.66
CA PRO A 26 -14.71 -27.43 12.96
C PRO A 26 -13.63 -27.32 14.05
N ALA A 27 -14.08 -27.02 15.27
CA ALA A 27 -13.24 -26.87 16.43
C ALA A 27 -12.82 -28.24 17.00
N SER A 28 -11.52 -28.50 17.07
CA SER A 28 -10.96 -29.54 17.94
C SER A 28 -9.59 -29.10 18.46
N GLY A 29 -9.44 -29.14 19.79
CA GLY A 29 -8.30 -28.60 20.51
C GLY A 29 -7.01 -29.42 20.44
N GLY A 30 -5.94 -28.83 20.96
CA GLY A 30 -4.72 -29.54 21.34
C GLY A 30 -3.43 -29.06 20.68
N GLN A 31 -2.65 -28.31 21.47
CA GLN A 31 -1.18 -28.22 21.52
C GLN A 31 -0.37 -27.51 20.41
N HIS A 32 0.48 -26.61 20.91
CA HIS A 32 1.44 -25.76 20.22
C HIS A 32 2.49 -26.55 19.42
N ARG A 33 2.58 -26.28 18.12
CA ARG A 33 3.83 -26.27 17.35
C ARG A 33 3.66 -25.34 16.15
N LEU A 34 4.57 -24.38 15.98
CA LEU A 34 4.57 -23.45 14.84
C LEU A 34 4.66 -24.24 13.51
N PRO A 35 3.76 -24.08 12.53
CA PRO A 35 3.90 -24.75 11.26
C PRO A 35 4.63 -23.87 10.23
N LEU A 36 5.75 -24.42 9.74
CA LEU A 36 6.39 -24.08 8.48
C LEU A 36 5.36 -24.13 7.34
N TRP A 37 5.35 -23.09 6.49
CA TRP A 37 4.49 -23.00 5.31
C TRP A 37 4.84 -24.08 4.28
N LYS A 38 4.20 -25.24 4.35
CA LYS A 38 4.12 -26.23 3.26
C LYS A 38 2.66 -26.50 2.93
N GLY A 39 2.04 -25.56 2.20
CA GLY A 39 0.68 -25.73 1.68
C GLY A 39 0.68 -26.66 0.46
N ARG A 40 0.11 -27.86 0.61
CA ARG A 40 -0.16 -28.80 -0.49
C ARG A 40 -1.40 -28.31 -1.24
N VAL A 41 -1.26 -28.01 -2.53
CA VAL A 41 -2.36 -27.50 -3.38
C VAL A 41 -3.26 -28.67 -3.80
N TYR A 42 -4.52 -28.68 -3.35
CA TYR A 42 -5.55 -29.54 -3.93
C TYR A 42 -6.18 -28.81 -5.12
N ILE A 43 -5.95 -29.32 -6.33
CA ILE A 43 -6.51 -28.77 -7.56
C ILE A 43 -7.86 -29.46 -7.81
N ASN A 44 -8.95 -28.77 -7.51
CA ASN A 44 -10.28 -29.22 -7.90
C ASN A 44 -10.50 -28.89 -9.40
N ARG A 45 -10.47 -29.90 -10.27
CA ARG A 45 -10.58 -29.77 -11.74
C ARG A 45 -12.03 -29.70 -12.22
N ASN A 46 -12.81 -28.76 -11.73
CA ASN A 46 -14.09 -28.40 -12.36
C ASN A 46 -14.31 -26.90 -12.21
N ILE A 47 -13.71 -26.14 -13.12
CA ILE A 47 -13.89 -24.69 -13.23
C ILE A 47 -14.67 -24.47 -14.53
N GLN A 48 -15.97 -24.17 -14.45
CA GLN A 48 -16.66 -23.55 -15.56
C GLN A 48 -16.15 -22.10 -15.66
N ILE A 49 -15.25 -21.88 -16.62
CA ILE A 49 -14.70 -20.57 -16.93
C ILE A 49 -15.77 -19.80 -17.71
N SER A 50 -16.65 -19.06 -17.03
CA SER A 50 -17.44 -18.04 -17.71
C SER A 50 -16.54 -16.84 -17.98
N GLN A 51 -15.78 -16.88 -19.07
CA GLN A 51 -15.11 -15.69 -19.60
C GLN A 51 -16.14 -14.76 -20.23
N ASN A 52 -16.92 -14.06 -19.40
CA ASN A 52 -17.42 -12.77 -19.83
C ASN A 52 -16.20 -11.85 -19.87
N LEU A 53 -15.71 -11.59 -21.09
CA LEU A 53 -14.69 -10.59 -21.39
C LEU A 53 -15.26 -9.21 -21.02
N THR A 54 -15.21 -8.89 -19.73
CA THR A 54 -15.55 -7.56 -19.22
C THR A 54 -14.54 -6.56 -19.78
N ASP A 55 -15.06 -5.47 -20.35
CA ASP A 55 -14.25 -4.42 -20.93
C ASP A 55 -13.28 -3.84 -19.90
N HIS A 56 -12.14 -3.33 -20.36
CA HIS A 56 -11.14 -2.74 -19.48
C HIS A 56 -11.73 -1.62 -18.61
N GLN A 57 -12.64 -0.82 -19.15
CA GLN A 57 -13.30 0.25 -18.41
C GLN A 57 -14.23 -0.30 -17.33
N ASP A 58 -14.94 -1.40 -17.62
CA ASP A 58 -15.80 -2.06 -16.63
C ASP A 58 -14.99 -2.58 -15.44
N LYS A 59 -13.81 -3.15 -15.70
CA LYS A 59 -12.91 -3.62 -14.64
C LYS A 59 -12.40 -2.47 -13.78
N ILE A 60 -12.02 -1.34 -14.39
CA ILE A 60 -11.61 -0.14 -13.66
C ILE A 60 -12.78 0.40 -12.83
N LYS A 61 -13.98 0.48 -13.40
CA LYS A 61 -15.17 0.95 -12.70
C LYS A 61 -15.48 0.07 -11.49
N ALA A 62 -15.53 -1.25 -11.68
CA ALA A 62 -15.78 -2.21 -10.62
C ALA A 62 -14.70 -2.15 -9.52
N TRP A 63 -13.42 -2.00 -9.87
CA TRP A 63 -12.35 -1.83 -8.90
C TRP A 63 -12.48 -0.52 -8.12
N SER A 64 -12.75 0.59 -8.80
CA SER A 64 -12.86 1.92 -8.19
C SER A 64 -14.00 2.06 -7.19
N GLN A 65 -15.03 1.22 -7.31
CA GLN A 65 -16.18 1.20 -6.41
C GLN A 65 -15.95 0.37 -5.15
N LYS A 66 -14.82 -0.36 -5.04
CA LYS A 66 -14.49 -1.11 -3.82
C LYS A 66 -14.12 -0.14 -2.70
N SER A 67 -14.76 -0.29 -1.54
CA SER A 67 -14.57 0.62 -0.40
C SER A 67 -13.11 0.78 0.04
N LEU A 68 -12.33 -0.31 0.03
CA LEU A 68 -10.93 -0.30 0.41
C LEU A 68 -10.00 -0.02 -0.78
N HIS A 69 -10.05 -0.87 -1.81
CA HIS A 69 -9.13 -0.80 -2.95
C HIS A 69 -9.38 0.39 -3.89
N GLY A 70 -10.59 0.94 -3.91
CA GLY A 70 -10.91 2.13 -4.70
C GLY A 70 -10.40 3.43 -4.07
N ARG A 71 -9.98 3.41 -2.79
CA ARG A 71 -9.60 4.60 -2.03
C ARG A 71 -8.42 5.34 -2.66
N HIS A 72 -7.35 4.63 -2.99
CA HIS A 72 -6.16 5.25 -3.59
C HIS A 72 -6.50 5.93 -4.94
N ARG A 73 -7.32 5.27 -5.77
CA ARG A 73 -7.78 5.87 -7.02
C ARG A 73 -8.62 7.12 -6.79
N TYR A 74 -9.52 7.08 -5.81
CA TYR A 74 -10.33 8.23 -5.41
C TYR A 74 -9.45 9.40 -4.95
N ASP A 75 -8.44 9.13 -4.14
CA ASP A 75 -7.49 10.15 -3.65
C ASP A 75 -6.67 10.76 -4.80
N LEU A 76 -6.27 9.94 -5.79
CA LEU A 76 -5.58 10.42 -7.00
C LEU A 76 -6.46 11.26 -7.94
N GLN A 77 -7.78 11.17 -7.83
CA GLN A 77 -8.73 11.90 -8.67
C GLN A 77 -9.17 13.24 -8.06
N GLN A 78 -8.64 13.61 -6.89
CA GLN A 78 -8.94 14.89 -6.27
C GLN A 78 -8.38 16.04 -7.10
N GLN A 79 -9.11 17.16 -7.18
CA GLN A 79 -8.75 18.32 -8.02
C GLN A 79 -7.35 18.88 -7.75
N HIS A 80 -6.87 18.77 -6.51
CA HIS A 80 -5.59 19.31 -6.07
C HIS A 80 -4.44 18.29 -6.16
N VAL A 81 -4.69 17.10 -6.71
CA VAL A 81 -3.69 16.03 -6.83
C VAL A 81 -3.27 15.87 -8.27
N ASP A 82 -1.98 16.07 -8.54
CA ASP A 82 -1.39 15.70 -9.83
C ASP A 82 -1.20 14.18 -9.86
N MET A 83 -2.15 13.49 -10.49
CA MET A 83 -2.13 12.04 -10.69
C MET A 83 -0.88 11.57 -11.46
N VAL A 84 -0.41 12.34 -12.45
CA VAL A 84 0.73 11.97 -13.28
C VAL A 84 2.01 12.05 -12.47
N ALA A 85 2.23 13.16 -11.76
CA ALA A 85 3.38 13.33 -10.89
C ALA A 85 3.39 12.31 -9.74
N SER A 86 2.23 12.07 -9.13
CA SER A 86 2.07 11.13 -8.00
C SER A 86 2.42 9.68 -8.37
N ASN A 87 2.26 9.30 -9.65
CA ASN A 87 2.56 7.97 -10.16
C ASN A 87 3.81 7.91 -11.06
N ALA A 88 4.59 9.00 -11.15
CA ALA A 88 5.76 9.06 -12.01
C ALA A 88 6.82 8.01 -11.63
N TRP A 89 6.91 7.67 -10.33
CA TRP A 89 7.85 6.68 -9.82
C TRP A 89 7.65 5.28 -10.41
N LEU A 90 6.41 4.88 -10.74
CA LEU A 90 6.08 3.60 -11.39
C LEU A 90 6.61 3.48 -12.83
N LYS A 91 7.05 4.59 -13.43
CA LYS A 91 7.56 4.63 -14.80
C LYS A 91 9.08 4.74 -14.88
N ARG A 92 9.74 5.18 -13.79
CA ARG A 92 11.19 5.42 -13.80
C ARG A 92 11.99 4.12 -13.73
N GLY A 93 11.47 3.10 -13.05
CA GLY A 93 12.16 1.82 -12.88
C GLY A 93 13.36 1.88 -11.95
N ASP A 94 13.42 2.91 -11.08
CA ASP A 94 14.50 3.11 -10.10
C ASP A 94 14.42 2.15 -8.90
N LEU A 95 13.31 1.41 -8.78
CA LEU A 95 13.00 0.55 -7.64
C LEU A 95 12.96 -0.91 -8.05
N PHE A 96 13.34 -1.78 -7.12
CA PHE A 96 13.13 -3.22 -7.30
C PHE A 96 11.64 -3.53 -7.40
N PRO A 97 11.21 -4.45 -8.28
CA PRO A 97 9.80 -4.83 -8.45
C PRO A 97 9.11 -5.22 -7.14
N GLU A 98 9.84 -5.85 -6.21
CA GLU A 98 9.36 -6.22 -4.89
C GLU A 98 9.01 -4.98 -4.05
N THR A 99 9.87 -3.96 -4.09
CA THR A 99 9.66 -2.70 -3.38
C THR A 99 8.47 -1.95 -3.97
N GLU A 100 8.34 -1.88 -5.29
CA GLU A 100 7.18 -1.26 -5.95
C GLU A 100 5.88 -1.97 -5.58
N GLY A 101 5.89 -3.31 -5.63
CA GLY A 101 4.76 -4.14 -5.20
C GLY A 101 4.37 -3.87 -3.76
N PHE A 102 5.35 -3.71 -2.86
CA PHE A 102 5.09 -3.39 -1.47
C PHE A 102 4.48 -1.99 -1.27
N MET A 103 5.00 -0.98 -1.96
CA MET A 103 4.41 0.37 -1.91
C MET A 103 2.96 0.38 -2.41
N LEU A 104 2.67 -0.35 -3.49
CA LEU A 104 1.29 -0.50 -3.99
C LEU A 104 0.40 -1.19 -2.95
N THR A 105 0.87 -2.24 -2.26
CA THR A 105 0.07 -2.89 -1.21
C THR A 105 -0.24 -1.98 -0.02
N ILE A 106 0.66 -1.05 0.30
CA ILE A 106 0.42 -0.02 1.32
C ILE A 106 -0.67 0.95 0.85
N GLN A 107 -0.58 1.42 -0.40
CA GLN A 107 -1.58 2.33 -0.99
C GLN A 107 -2.97 1.69 -1.08
N ASP A 108 -3.04 0.40 -1.40
CA ASP A 108 -4.27 -0.40 -1.43
C ASP A 108 -4.79 -0.79 -0.04
N GLN A 109 -4.07 -0.43 1.03
CA GLN A 109 -4.41 -0.73 2.43
C GLN A 109 -4.57 -2.23 2.75
N VAL A 110 -3.88 -3.10 2.01
CA VAL A 110 -3.93 -4.56 2.18
C VAL A 110 -2.84 -5.13 3.09
N ILE A 111 -2.11 -4.24 3.77
CA ILE A 111 -1.10 -4.63 4.75
C ILE A 111 -1.76 -5.16 6.01
N ASP A 112 -1.12 -6.15 6.62
CA ASP A 112 -1.58 -6.84 7.83
C ASP A 112 -1.50 -5.96 9.08
N THR A 113 -2.40 -4.99 9.16
CA THR A 113 -2.62 -4.14 10.34
C THR A 113 -3.70 -4.75 11.24
N LYS A 114 -3.71 -4.43 12.53
CA LYS A 114 -4.78 -4.88 13.44
C LYS A 114 -6.18 -4.42 12.99
N ASN A 115 -6.31 -3.24 12.41
CA ASN A 115 -7.58 -2.78 11.86
C ASN A 115 -8.01 -3.66 10.66
N TYR A 116 -7.09 -3.97 9.76
CA TYR A 116 -7.33 -4.89 8.65
C TYR A 116 -7.71 -6.30 9.13
N GLN A 117 -7.01 -6.84 10.13
CA GLN A 117 -7.31 -8.14 10.72
C GLN A 117 -8.72 -8.19 11.35
N LYS A 118 -9.14 -7.13 12.05
CA LYS A 118 -10.44 -7.07 12.72
C LYS A 118 -11.60 -6.88 11.74
N PHE A 119 -11.49 -5.93 10.81
CA PHE A 119 -12.63 -5.53 9.98
C PHE A 119 -12.68 -6.21 8.61
N ILE A 120 -11.52 -6.53 8.02
CA ILE A 120 -11.45 -7.14 6.69
C ILE A 120 -11.33 -8.65 6.79
N ILE A 121 -10.32 -9.16 7.53
CA ILE A 121 -10.14 -10.60 7.71
C ILE A 121 -11.18 -11.18 8.71
N ARG A 122 -11.73 -10.34 9.59
CA ARG A 122 -12.68 -10.74 10.65
C ARG A 122 -12.11 -11.83 11.57
N ARG A 123 -10.82 -11.70 11.92
CA ARG A 123 -10.19 -12.61 12.87
C ARG A 123 -10.82 -12.43 14.27
N PRO A 124 -11.22 -13.51 14.94
CA PRO A 124 -11.78 -13.43 16.28
C PRO A 124 -10.73 -12.95 17.28
N ASN A 125 -11.18 -12.29 18.35
CA ASN A 125 -10.33 -11.86 19.48
C ASN A 125 -9.20 -10.89 19.12
N ILE A 126 -9.31 -10.17 18.00
CA ILE A 126 -8.36 -9.12 17.63
C ILE A 126 -8.95 -7.75 18.00
N SER A 127 -8.19 -6.99 18.80
CA SER A 127 -8.41 -5.55 18.97
C SER A 127 -7.82 -4.80 17.78
N ASP A 128 -8.50 -3.75 17.32
CA ASP A 128 -7.98 -2.83 16.30
C ASP A 128 -6.99 -1.80 16.85
N THR A 129 -6.79 -1.72 18.17
CA THR A 129 -5.90 -0.75 18.78
C THR A 129 -4.44 -0.94 18.34
N CYS A 130 -3.81 0.14 17.86
CA CYS A 130 -2.42 0.20 17.44
C CYS A 130 -1.45 -0.45 18.43
N ARG A 131 -0.56 -1.29 17.91
CA ARG A 131 0.49 -2.00 18.66
C ARG A 131 1.58 -1.08 19.20
N HIS A 132 1.72 0.12 18.63
CA HIS A 132 2.79 1.05 19.01
C HIS A 132 2.30 2.12 19.99
N CYS A 133 1.17 2.76 19.72
CA CYS A 133 0.67 3.86 20.55
C CYS A 133 -0.42 3.48 21.55
N HIS A 134 -1.04 2.31 21.37
CA HIS A 134 -2.13 1.77 22.17
C HIS A 134 -3.36 2.69 22.35
N SER A 135 -3.52 3.73 21.52
CA SER A 135 -4.57 4.76 21.72
C SER A 135 -5.57 4.91 20.58
N SER A 136 -5.26 4.42 19.38
CA SER A 136 -6.09 4.63 18.18
C SER A 136 -6.14 3.36 17.33
N PRO A 137 -7.12 3.21 16.44
CA PRO A 137 -7.15 2.09 15.50
C PRO A 137 -5.89 2.04 14.62
N GLU A 138 -5.33 0.85 14.45
CA GLU A 138 -4.14 0.59 13.65
C GLU A 138 -4.46 0.58 12.16
N THR A 139 -4.69 1.74 11.56
CA THR A 139 -4.78 1.88 10.11
C THR A 139 -3.43 2.20 9.50
N ILE A 140 -3.30 2.06 8.18
CA ILE A 140 -2.09 2.48 7.47
C ILE A 140 -1.86 3.97 7.66
N GLN A 141 -2.90 4.81 7.50
CA GLN A 141 -2.83 6.25 7.72
C GLN A 141 -2.36 6.60 9.13
N HIS A 142 -2.85 5.85 10.12
CA HIS A 142 -2.41 6.03 11.49
C HIS A 142 -0.91 5.74 11.62
N ILE A 143 -0.45 4.56 11.19
CA ILE A 143 0.97 4.17 11.27
C ILE A 143 1.86 5.17 10.53
N THR A 144 1.47 5.59 9.32
CA THR A 144 2.33 6.40 8.46
C THR A 144 2.39 7.87 8.82
N GLY A 145 1.38 8.42 9.52
CA GLY A 145 1.29 9.86 9.74
C GLY A 145 0.66 10.35 11.04
N ALA A 146 -0.04 9.51 11.82
CA ALA A 146 -0.73 9.97 13.04
C ALA A 146 -0.31 9.23 14.33
N CYS A 147 0.47 8.17 14.23
CA CYS A 147 0.87 7.35 15.37
C CYS A 147 1.90 8.10 16.20
N LYS A 148 1.51 8.63 17.37
CA LYS A 148 2.41 9.44 18.24
C LYS A 148 3.77 8.80 18.54
N SER A 149 3.85 7.47 18.62
CA SER A 149 5.08 6.73 18.88
C SER A 149 6.02 6.64 17.67
N ILE A 150 5.52 6.87 16.45
CA ILE A 150 6.28 6.81 15.19
C ILE A 150 6.43 8.21 14.58
N ALA A 151 5.40 9.04 14.74
CA ALA A 151 5.30 10.39 14.18
C ALA A 151 6.48 11.27 14.62
N GLN A 152 6.92 11.13 15.87
CA GLN A 152 7.99 11.95 16.46
C GLN A 152 9.41 11.49 16.11
N THR A 153 9.57 10.31 15.50
CA THR A 153 10.87 9.74 15.13
C THR A 153 11.03 9.75 13.61
N ASP A 154 10.71 8.63 12.95
CA ASP A 154 11.00 8.39 11.55
C ASP A 154 10.15 9.24 10.60
N TYR A 155 8.91 9.54 11.01
CA TYR A 155 8.06 10.45 10.24
C TYR A 155 8.62 11.88 10.27
N LYS A 156 8.92 12.41 11.46
CA LYS A 156 9.52 13.74 11.61
C LYS A 156 10.82 13.85 10.81
N HIS A 157 11.71 12.86 10.91
CA HIS A 157 12.95 12.84 10.15
C HIS A 157 12.71 12.94 8.63
N ARG A 158 11.81 12.13 8.07
CA ARG A 158 11.47 12.17 6.64
C ARG A 158 10.79 13.49 6.24
N HIS A 159 9.95 14.02 7.12
CA HIS A 159 9.28 15.29 6.90
C HIS A 159 10.28 16.45 6.84
N ASP A 160 11.25 16.48 7.75
CA ASP A 160 12.29 17.52 7.81
C ASP A 160 13.28 17.42 6.63
N GLN A 161 13.40 16.25 5.98
CA GLN A 161 14.15 16.10 4.74
C GLN A 161 13.49 16.76 3.52
N VAL A 162 12.17 16.93 3.50
CA VAL A 162 11.46 17.51 2.34
C VAL A 162 11.88 18.97 2.10
N PRO A 163 11.86 19.87 3.11
CA PRO A 163 12.39 21.22 2.97
C PRO A 163 13.85 21.24 2.50
N ALA A 164 14.69 20.32 2.98
CA ALA A 164 16.09 20.24 2.58
C ALA A 164 16.25 19.92 1.08
N ILE A 165 15.42 19.02 0.54
CA ILE A 165 15.38 18.72 -0.90
C ILE A 165 14.96 19.96 -1.70
N ILE A 166 13.92 20.66 -1.26
CA ILE A 166 13.43 21.88 -1.92
C ILE A 166 14.53 22.96 -1.90
N HIS A 167 15.13 23.18 -0.74
CA HIS A 167 16.24 24.13 -0.56
C HIS A 167 17.40 23.83 -1.50
N GLN A 168 17.87 22.57 -1.59
CA GLN A 168 18.96 22.21 -2.51
C GLN A 168 18.60 22.49 -3.97
N ASN A 169 17.37 22.17 -4.39
CA ASN A 169 16.94 22.40 -5.75
C ASN A 169 16.90 23.89 -6.10
N LEU A 170 16.39 24.73 -5.19
CA LEU A 170 16.37 26.18 -5.37
C LEU A 170 17.80 26.76 -5.35
N ALA A 171 18.63 26.38 -4.39
CA ALA A 171 20.02 26.83 -4.29
C ALA A 171 20.80 26.51 -5.57
N PHE A 172 20.61 25.32 -6.15
CA PHE A 172 21.23 24.94 -7.41
C PHE A 172 20.69 25.76 -8.59
N GLN A 173 19.36 25.95 -8.66
CA GLN A 173 18.71 26.72 -9.72
C GLN A 173 19.20 28.17 -9.75
N TYR A 174 19.39 28.78 -8.58
CA TYR A 174 19.89 30.16 -8.43
C TYR A 174 21.43 30.25 -8.35
N LYS A 175 22.15 29.16 -8.63
CA LYS A 175 23.63 29.11 -8.66
C LYS A 175 24.29 29.50 -7.32
N LEU A 176 23.61 29.28 -6.21
CA LEU A 176 24.17 29.43 -4.85
C LEU A 176 25.03 28.22 -4.46
N ILE A 177 24.79 27.06 -5.09
CA ILE A 177 25.62 25.86 -5.02
C ILE A 177 25.96 25.37 -6.42
N SER A 178 27.14 24.77 -6.60
CA SER A 178 27.63 24.28 -7.89
C SER A 178 27.19 22.85 -8.21
N GLU A 179 26.90 22.04 -7.19
CA GLU A 179 26.57 20.63 -7.35
C GLU A 179 25.44 20.18 -6.41
N LYS A 180 24.74 19.13 -6.83
CA LYS A 180 23.72 18.47 -6.02
C LYS A 180 24.31 17.23 -5.35
N VAL A 181 23.97 17.03 -4.10
CA VAL A 181 24.31 15.81 -3.34
C VAL A 181 23.05 15.01 -3.05
N PRO A 182 23.16 13.68 -2.85
CA PRO A 182 22.01 12.89 -2.45
C PRO A 182 21.28 13.50 -1.25
N CYS A 183 19.94 13.49 -1.28
CA CYS A 183 19.11 14.22 -0.32
C CYS A 183 19.40 13.88 1.15
N TYR A 184 19.73 12.63 1.44
CA TYR A 184 20.07 12.14 2.78
C TYR A 184 21.44 12.62 3.28
N LYS A 185 22.28 13.22 2.43
CA LYS A 185 23.57 13.84 2.80
C LYS A 185 23.48 15.37 2.90
N TYR A 186 22.41 15.96 2.40
CA TYR A 186 22.29 17.41 2.31
C TYR A 186 21.90 18.03 3.64
N GLN A 187 22.64 19.06 4.03
CA GLN A 187 22.33 19.89 5.20
C GLN A 187 22.31 21.35 4.73
N PRO A 188 21.13 22.02 4.75
CA PRO A 188 21.06 23.43 4.41
C PRO A 188 21.81 24.27 5.45
N GLN A 189 22.50 25.31 5.02
CA GLN A 189 23.11 26.28 5.94
C GLN A 189 22.00 27.08 6.61
N SER A 190 22.11 27.28 7.93
CA SER A 190 21.24 28.22 8.64
C SER A 190 21.51 29.64 8.17
N VAL A 191 20.44 30.35 7.82
CA VAL A 191 20.46 31.80 7.62
C VAL A 191 20.40 32.54 8.95
#